data_AF-A0AAD9CXC0-F1
#
_entry.id   AF-A0AAD9CXC0-F1
#
_cell.length_a   1.000
_cell.length_b   1.000
_cell.length_c   1.000
_cell.angle_alpha   90.00
_cell.angle_beta   90.00
_cell.angle_gamma   90.00
#
_symmetry.space_group_name_H-M   'P 1'
#
loop_
_entity.id
_entity.type
_entity.pdbx_description
1 polymer ?
#
loop_
_entity_poly.entity_id
_entity_poly.type
_entity_poly.pdbx_seq_one_letter_code
_entity_poly.pdbx_strand_id
1 'polypeptide(L)'
;MKWASIAPLAFAVGTSALPQITRTGKYLYDPQGTRFFIKGVAYQPQGELAADSAANQANGGFPEPSSYIDPLSSAQNCTRDLPYLRQLGVNAVRVYSVDPANNHDECMKAFDDAGIYVLLDVSLPLNGSIDRSSPSWTTNLLDEYTRTIDAFNKYDNVLGYNIGNEVVNTAGNTNAAPFVKAAARDVKAYLGAIGSKALVGYAAVDGDADFRNNMAEYMTCGDEADLVDLYGLNNYEWCGNSTLASSGWQAITTGFQNIPVATYMSEFGCIFSPPRVWNEVAALYSSPVSDVFSGGVAFSYFPTSDGYGMVTFSGNGQSVQTSDDFRRLAAEYNSTATPTGPARSSASQGRIDCPPENSSFLANNTLPPTPDEQVCNCIDQNAFACKVKNSTANQPAVVGSLLDYACSLLGQSRSTACNAIAGNGTSGVYGPLAMCSPAIKLSYAMSAYFSLNPIASSCDFGGNATIVQNGPNTSKDASDAAASCLAKQPASGVFTPSPSSAGPSSTGSSSPSGASSAAAQSTGAATASIQHLSVGGLAGLMFAVLGMGAGARIVL
;
A
#
# COMPACT_ATOMS: atom_id res chain seq x y z
N MET A 1 59.18 -14.98 -41.10
CA MET A 1 58.30 -14.16 -40.24
C MET A 1 56.93 -14.82 -40.22
N LYS A 2 56.60 -15.57 -39.15
CA LYS A 2 55.27 -16.15 -38.94
C LYS A 2 54.51 -15.18 -38.03
N TRP A 3 53.42 -14.62 -38.54
CA TRP A 3 52.54 -13.74 -37.77
C TRP A 3 51.63 -14.63 -36.93
N ALA A 4 51.73 -14.54 -35.61
CA ALA A 4 50.82 -15.18 -34.68
C ALA A 4 49.58 -14.29 -34.52
N SER A 5 48.42 -14.78 -34.95
CA SER A 5 47.14 -14.15 -34.71
C SER A 5 46.81 -14.23 -33.22
N ILE A 6 46.75 -13.08 -32.55
CA ILE A 6 46.25 -12.95 -31.18
C ILE A 6 44.72 -12.87 -31.29
N ALA A 7 44.02 -13.90 -30.81
CA ALA A 7 42.57 -13.86 -30.63
C ALA A 7 42.22 -12.98 -29.42
N PRO A 8 41.24 -12.06 -29.51
CA PRO A 8 40.82 -11.27 -28.37
C PRO A 8 40.07 -12.18 -27.39
N LEU A 9 40.54 -12.25 -26.14
CA LEU A 9 39.75 -12.79 -25.02
C LEU A 9 38.54 -11.86 -24.84
N ALA A 10 37.35 -12.35 -25.22
CA ALA A 10 36.11 -11.77 -24.75
C ALA A 10 36.02 -12.05 -23.24
N PHE A 11 36.18 -11.02 -22.41
CA PHE A 11 35.75 -11.09 -21.02
C PHE A 11 34.23 -11.25 -21.03
N ALA A 12 33.75 -12.43 -20.67
CA ALA A 12 32.38 -12.59 -20.23
C ALA A 12 32.25 -11.77 -18.95
N VAL A 13 31.69 -10.56 -19.06
CA VAL A 13 31.18 -9.83 -17.90
C VAL A 13 30.00 -10.66 -17.42
N GLY A 14 30.23 -11.54 -16.44
CA GLY A 14 29.13 -12.15 -15.73
C GLY A 14 28.32 -11.01 -15.12
N THR A 15 27.07 -10.85 -15.53
CA THR A 15 26.12 -9.99 -14.85
C THR A 15 25.89 -10.60 -13.47
N SER A 16 26.64 -10.16 -12.48
CA SER A 16 26.31 -10.46 -11.09
C SER A 16 25.04 -9.71 -10.75
N ALA A 17 24.07 -10.41 -10.15
CA ALA A 17 22.89 -9.78 -9.57
C ALA A 17 23.27 -8.57 -8.70
N LEU A 18 22.36 -7.59 -8.61
CA LEU A 18 22.63 -6.42 -7.79
C LEU A 18 22.90 -6.79 -6.33
N PRO A 19 23.86 -6.10 -5.69
CA PRO A 19 24.24 -6.41 -4.33
C PRO A 19 23.09 -6.11 -3.37
N GLN A 20 22.72 -7.09 -2.56
CA GLN A 20 21.66 -6.90 -1.58
C GLN A 20 21.96 -5.75 -0.60
N ILE A 21 21.07 -4.75 -0.55
CA ILE A 21 21.16 -3.64 0.39
C ILE A 21 20.56 -4.04 1.74
N THR A 22 21.20 -3.65 2.83
CA THR A 22 20.76 -3.99 4.19
C THR A 22 20.68 -2.76 5.08
N ARG A 23 19.75 -2.79 6.05
CA ARG A 23 19.68 -1.79 7.11
C ARG A 23 20.68 -2.11 8.21
N THR A 24 21.35 -1.09 8.74
CA THR A 24 22.09 -1.16 10.00
C THR A 24 21.86 0.13 10.76
N GLY A 25 21.16 0.04 11.90
CA GLY A 25 20.62 1.22 12.58
C GLY A 25 19.65 1.99 11.67
N LYS A 26 19.87 3.30 11.55
CA LYS A 26 19.09 4.20 10.70
C LYS A 26 19.66 4.44 9.30
N TYR A 27 20.60 3.61 8.84
CA TYR A 27 21.24 3.76 7.54
C TYR A 27 21.16 2.48 6.70
N LEU A 28 21.24 2.67 5.38
CA LEU A 28 21.31 1.60 4.39
C LEU A 28 22.76 1.39 3.96
N TYR A 29 23.14 0.13 3.74
CA TYR A 29 24.49 -0.26 3.35
C TYR A 29 24.49 -1.34 2.28
N ASP A 30 25.44 -1.24 1.36
CA ASP A 30 25.82 -2.33 0.47
C ASP A 30 26.59 -3.43 1.25
N PRO A 31 26.84 -4.61 0.63
CA PRO A 31 27.62 -5.68 1.24
C PRO A 31 29.07 -5.31 1.59
N GLN A 32 29.62 -4.28 0.94
CA GLN A 32 30.96 -3.75 1.19
C GLN A 32 30.99 -2.80 2.41
N GLY A 33 29.82 -2.43 2.95
CA GLY A 33 29.68 -1.51 4.08
C GLY A 33 29.69 -0.05 3.68
N THR A 34 29.57 0.27 2.39
CA THR A 34 29.38 1.63 1.89
C THR A 34 27.95 2.05 2.09
N ARG A 35 27.74 3.30 2.52
CA ARG A 35 26.40 3.84 2.69
C ARG A 35 25.66 3.88 1.34
N PHE A 36 24.46 3.31 1.32
CA PHE A 36 23.56 3.35 0.18
C PHE A 36 22.57 4.51 0.35
N PHE A 37 22.39 5.29 -0.72
CA PHE A 37 21.38 6.33 -0.81
C PHE A 37 20.43 6.03 -1.97
N ILE A 38 19.14 6.16 -1.73
CA ILE A 38 18.10 6.05 -2.74
C ILE A 38 18.15 7.32 -3.61
N LYS A 39 18.48 7.16 -4.88
CA LYS A 39 18.36 8.19 -5.91
C LYS A 39 17.32 7.70 -6.91
N GLY A 40 16.06 7.96 -6.61
CA GLY A 40 14.94 7.31 -7.26
C GLY A 40 14.00 8.21 -8.05
N VAL A 41 13.12 7.58 -8.83
CA VAL A 41 11.99 8.25 -9.49
C VAL A 41 10.72 7.39 -9.37
N ALA A 42 9.56 8.02 -9.18
CA ALA A 42 8.27 7.35 -9.20
C ALA A 42 7.95 6.87 -10.61
N TYR A 43 7.73 5.56 -10.78
CA TYR A 43 7.59 4.88 -12.06
C TYR A 43 6.27 4.11 -12.13
N GLN A 44 5.15 4.85 -12.15
CA GLN A 44 3.80 4.29 -12.27
C GLN A 44 2.96 5.15 -13.22
N PRO A 45 2.43 4.59 -14.32
CA PRO A 45 1.41 5.22 -15.12
C PRO A 45 0.14 5.43 -14.28
N GLN A 46 -0.47 6.60 -14.40
CA GLN A 46 -1.69 6.92 -13.68
C GLN A 46 -2.85 5.99 -14.10
N GLY A 47 -3.53 5.39 -13.12
CA GLY A 47 -4.78 4.67 -13.34
C GLY A 47 -5.97 5.61 -13.56
N GLU A 48 -7.17 5.04 -13.68
CA GLU A 48 -8.38 5.83 -13.75
C GLU A 48 -8.64 6.52 -12.40
N LEU A 49 -8.83 7.83 -12.42
CA LEU A 49 -9.17 8.59 -11.21
C LEU A 49 -10.60 8.24 -10.78
N ALA A 50 -10.78 7.90 -9.50
CA ALA A 50 -12.11 7.80 -8.94
C ALA A 50 -12.73 9.20 -8.75
N ALA A 51 -14.06 9.25 -8.75
CA ALA A 51 -14.78 10.50 -8.57
C ALA A 51 -14.59 11.06 -7.15
N ASP A 52 -14.48 12.39 -7.05
CA ASP A 52 -14.56 13.08 -5.78
C ASP A 52 -15.91 12.84 -5.12
N SER A 53 -15.89 12.50 -3.83
CA SER A 53 -17.09 12.29 -3.03
C SER A 53 -16.96 12.97 -1.67
N ALA A 54 -18.10 13.29 -1.04
CA ALA A 54 -18.10 13.84 0.32
C ALA A 54 -17.44 12.89 1.33
N ALA A 55 -17.54 11.58 1.10
CA ALA A 55 -16.87 10.56 1.91
C ALA A 55 -15.35 10.63 1.78
N ASN A 56 -14.83 10.77 0.55
CA ASN A 56 -13.38 10.92 0.32
C ASN A 56 -12.87 12.22 0.97
N GLN A 57 -13.62 13.32 0.82
CA GLN A 57 -13.28 14.60 1.47
C GLN A 57 -13.27 14.53 3.00
N ALA A 58 -14.21 13.79 3.61
CA ALA A 58 -14.22 13.57 5.04
C ALA A 58 -13.03 12.72 5.55
N ASN A 59 -12.35 12.00 4.65
CA ASN A 59 -11.24 11.08 4.96
C ASN A 59 -9.93 11.51 4.26
N GLY A 60 -9.69 12.81 4.13
CA GLY A 60 -8.41 13.34 3.63
C GLY A 60 -8.30 13.57 2.13
N GLY A 61 -9.43 13.63 1.42
CA GLY A 61 -9.58 14.40 0.18
C GLY A 61 -9.12 13.74 -1.11
N PHE A 62 -8.09 12.88 -1.09
CA PHE A 62 -7.58 12.26 -2.32
C PHE A 62 -8.29 10.93 -2.62
N PRO A 63 -9.08 10.84 -3.71
CA PRO A 63 -9.73 9.59 -4.09
C PRO A 63 -8.69 8.57 -4.55
N GLU A 64 -8.77 7.35 -4.02
CA GLU A 64 -7.96 6.23 -4.51
C GLU A 64 -8.35 5.92 -5.98
N PRO A 65 -7.40 5.67 -6.89
CA PRO A 65 -7.72 5.32 -8.28
C PRO A 65 -8.65 4.10 -8.39
N SER A 66 -9.54 4.09 -9.38
CA SER A 66 -10.43 2.95 -9.66
C SER A 66 -9.80 1.86 -10.52
N SER A 67 -8.56 2.05 -10.95
CA SER A 67 -7.77 1.05 -11.67
C SER A 67 -6.29 1.35 -11.52
N TYR A 68 -5.44 0.44 -12.00
CA TYR A 68 -4.01 0.63 -12.09
C TYR A 68 -3.45 -0.01 -13.36
N ILE A 69 -2.26 0.42 -13.75
CA ILE A 69 -1.51 -0.13 -14.88
C ILE A 69 -0.18 -0.65 -14.35
N ASP A 70 0.07 -1.95 -14.43
CA ASP A 70 1.35 -2.55 -14.04
C ASP A 70 2.46 -2.12 -15.03
N PRO A 71 3.46 -1.32 -14.58
CA PRO A 71 4.52 -0.84 -15.47
C PRO A 71 5.66 -1.84 -15.66
N LEU A 72 5.70 -2.91 -14.86
CA LEU A 72 6.75 -3.93 -14.84
C LEU A 72 6.37 -5.18 -15.64
N SER A 73 5.11 -5.32 -16.07
CA SER A 73 4.62 -6.46 -16.83
C SER A 73 4.92 -6.39 -18.34
N SER A 74 5.45 -5.26 -18.83
CA SER A 74 5.72 -5.04 -20.25
C SER A 74 7.22 -4.81 -20.52
N ALA A 75 7.87 -5.84 -21.04
CA ALA A 75 9.28 -5.81 -21.46
C ALA A 75 9.58 -4.70 -22.47
N GLN A 76 8.63 -4.44 -23.38
CA GLN A 76 8.77 -3.38 -24.37
C GLN A 76 8.77 -1.99 -23.71
N ASN A 77 7.87 -1.76 -22.75
CA ASN A 77 7.75 -0.47 -22.09
C ASN A 77 8.97 -0.19 -21.21
N CYS A 78 9.42 -1.15 -20.40
CA CYS A 78 10.60 -0.96 -19.56
C CYS A 78 11.87 -0.79 -20.40
N THR A 79 12.02 -1.50 -21.52
CA THR A 79 13.16 -1.34 -22.43
C THR A 79 13.13 0.03 -23.13
N ARG A 80 11.95 0.52 -23.49
CA ARG A 80 11.77 1.88 -24.04
C ARG A 80 12.18 2.95 -23.03
N ASP A 81 11.82 2.76 -21.76
CA ASP A 81 12.00 3.77 -20.71
C ASP A 81 13.41 3.73 -20.07
N LEU A 82 14.07 2.57 -20.08
CA LEU A 82 15.39 2.36 -19.47
C LEU A 82 16.48 3.36 -19.88
N PRO A 83 16.63 3.75 -21.17
CA PRO A 83 17.60 4.77 -21.56
C PRO A 83 17.40 6.11 -20.83
N TYR A 84 16.15 6.46 -20.52
CA TYR A 84 15.80 7.71 -19.84
C TYR A 84 16.00 7.58 -18.32
N LEU A 85 15.71 6.43 -17.72
CA LEU A 85 16.09 6.16 -16.33
C LEU A 85 17.61 6.24 -16.13
N ARG A 86 18.39 5.68 -17.07
CA ARG A 86 19.85 5.82 -17.08
C ARG A 86 20.29 7.28 -17.27
N GLN A 87 19.60 8.04 -18.11
CA GLN A 87 19.88 9.46 -18.31
C GLN A 87 19.64 10.29 -17.04
N LEU A 88 18.59 9.96 -16.26
CA LEU A 88 18.36 10.58 -14.94
C LEU A 88 19.48 10.24 -13.95
N GLY A 89 20.17 9.11 -14.13
CA GLY A 89 21.17 8.62 -13.18
C GLY A 89 20.55 8.04 -11.91
N VAL A 90 19.32 7.53 -11.99
CA VAL A 90 18.64 6.90 -10.86
C VAL A 90 19.20 5.50 -10.59
N ASN A 91 19.22 5.11 -9.33
CA ASN A 91 19.53 3.75 -8.87
C ASN A 91 18.29 3.03 -8.31
N ALA A 92 17.13 3.67 -8.31
CA ALA A 92 15.90 3.08 -7.80
C ALA A 92 14.67 3.60 -8.56
N VAL A 93 13.62 2.79 -8.58
CA VAL A 93 12.26 3.23 -8.93
C VAL A 93 11.31 2.88 -7.81
N ARG A 94 10.29 3.72 -7.59
CA ARG A 94 9.13 3.37 -6.76
C ARG A 94 7.96 3.01 -7.66
N VAL A 95 7.39 1.84 -7.44
CA VAL A 95 6.26 1.29 -8.19
C VAL A 95 5.13 1.04 -7.20
N TYR A 96 3.94 1.56 -7.49
CA TYR A 96 2.82 1.64 -6.55
C TYR A 96 1.83 0.49 -6.71
N SER A 97 1.76 -0.13 -7.89
CA SER A 97 0.81 -1.20 -8.16
C SER A 97 1.31 -2.09 -9.30
N VAL A 98 1.29 -3.40 -9.05
CA VAL A 98 1.64 -4.47 -9.99
C VAL A 98 0.57 -5.55 -9.93
N ASP A 99 0.41 -6.32 -11.01
CA ASP A 99 -0.45 -7.49 -11.00
C ASP A 99 0.44 -8.74 -10.83
N PRO A 100 0.38 -9.43 -9.67
CA PRO A 100 1.25 -10.56 -9.39
C PRO A 100 1.00 -11.79 -10.29
N ALA A 101 -0.09 -11.81 -11.07
CA ALA A 101 -0.35 -12.87 -12.04
C ALA A 101 0.44 -12.71 -13.34
N ASN A 102 0.99 -11.52 -13.62
CA ASN A 102 1.78 -11.25 -14.83
C ASN A 102 3.24 -11.71 -14.66
N ASN A 103 3.95 -11.81 -15.79
CA ASN A 103 5.39 -12.06 -15.79
C ASN A 103 6.15 -10.71 -15.79
N HIS A 104 7.11 -10.56 -14.88
CA HIS A 104 7.96 -9.36 -14.76
C HIS A 104 9.45 -9.64 -15.01
N ASP A 105 9.81 -10.85 -15.45
CA ASP A 105 11.20 -11.33 -15.54
C ASP A 105 12.07 -10.41 -16.41
N GLU A 106 11.59 -10.05 -17.60
CA GLU A 106 12.35 -9.23 -18.55
C GLU A 106 12.54 -7.79 -18.05
N CYS A 107 11.52 -7.21 -17.39
CA CYS A 107 11.62 -5.86 -16.83
C CYS A 107 12.54 -5.80 -15.63
N MET A 108 12.36 -6.72 -14.68
CA MET A 108 13.17 -6.76 -13.47
C MET A 108 14.63 -7.05 -13.82
N LYS A 109 14.89 -7.95 -14.78
CA LYS A 109 16.23 -8.17 -15.31
C LYS A 109 16.82 -6.92 -15.97
N ALA A 110 16.06 -6.20 -16.79
CA ALA A 110 16.55 -4.99 -17.45
C ALA A 110 16.94 -3.89 -16.43
N PHE A 111 16.20 -3.80 -15.32
CA PHE A 111 16.52 -2.89 -14.21
C PHE A 111 17.72 -3.36 -13.39
N ASP A 112 17.81 -4.66 -13.09
CA ASP A 112 18.95 -5.28 -12.39
C ASP A 112 20.25 -5.06 -13.18
N ASP A 113 20.26 -5.39 -14.48
CA ASP A 113 21.39 -5.19 -15.40
C ASP A 113 21.80 -3.69 -15.53
N ALA A 114 20.92 -2.77 -15.12
CA ALA A 114 21.15 -1.33 -15.14
C ALA A 114 21.50 -0.72 -13.78
N GLY A 115 21.57 -1.50 -12.70
CA GLY A 115 21.82 -0.94 -11.37
C GLY A 115 20.61 -0.28 -10.71
N ILE A 116 19.39 -0.64 -11.13
CA ILE A 116 18.15 -0.04 -10.65
C ILE A 116 17.41 -1.02 -9.74
N TYR A 117 17.25 -0.63 -8.47
CA TYR A 117 16.41 -1.31 -7.51
C TYR A 117 14.92 -0.91 -7.64
N VAL A 118 14.03 -1.74 -7.11
CA VAL A 118 12.59 -1.48 -7.04
C VAL A 118 12.16 -1.39 -5.57
N LEU A 119 11.54 -0.26 -5.21
CA LEU A 119 10.67 -0.14 -4.04
C LEU A 119 9.24 -0.40 -4.52
N LEU A 120 8.63 -1.48 -4.03
CA LEU A 120 7.33 -1.95 -4.52
C LEU A 120 6.28 -1.83 -3.42
N ASP A 121 5.26 -1.02 -3.64
CA ASP A 121 4.08 -1.02 -2.77
C ASP A 121 3.28 -2.31 -3.04
N VAL A 122 2.94 -3.04 -1.96
CA VAL A 122 2.20 -4.33 -2.05
C VAL A 122 0.70 -4.16 -1.90
N SER A 123 0.26 -2.94 -1.57
CA SER A 123 -1.15 -2.58 -1.58
C SER A 123 -1.65 -2.30 -2.99
N LEU A 124 -2.90 -2.69 -3.29
CA LEU A 124 -3.57 -2.35 -4.53
C LEU A 124 -4.74 -1.39 -4.32
N PRO A 125 -5.01 -0.50 -5.29
CA PRO A 125 -6.23 0.28 -5.31
C PRO A 125 -7.49 -0.61 -5.24
N LEU A 126 -8.61 -0.03 -4.77
CA LEU A 126 -9.95 -0.63 -4.62
C LEU A 126 -10.12 -1.64 -3.49
N ASN A 127 -9.29 -2.68 -3.43
CA ASN A 127 -9.56 -3.84 -2.55
C ASN A 127 -8.33 -4.46 -1.88
N GLY A 128 -7.14 -3.91 -2.14
CA GLY A 128 -5.87 -4.40 -1.62
C GLY A 128 -5.18 -3.42 -0.69
N SER A 129 -5.91 -2.48 -0.08
CA SER A 129 -5.34 -1.45 0.80
C SER A 129 -6.07 -1.41 2.16
N ILE A 130 -5.37 -0.94 3.20
CA ILE A 130 -6.00 -0.66 4.49
C ILE A 130 -6.87 0.59 4.32
N ASP A 131 -8.18 0.43 4.45
CA ASP A 131 -9.14 1.54 4.37
C ASP A 131 -9.00 2.45 5.59
N ARG A 132 -8.50 3.66 5.39
CA ARG A 132 -8.31 4.66 6.45
C ARG A 132 -9.60 5.05 7.18
N SER A 133 -10.77 4.93 6.55
CA SER A 133 -12.06 5.27 7.13
C SER A 133 -12.64 4.16 8.01
N SER A 134 -12.22 2.92 7.76
CA SER A 134 -12.63 1.72 8.49
C SER A 134 -11.47 0.72 8.55
N PRO A 135 -10.39 1.04 9.28
CA PRO A 135 -9.14 0.32 9.16
C PRO A 135 -9.25 -1.10 9.71
N SER A 136 -8.72 -2.04 8.94
CA SER A 136 -8.63 -3.45 9.33
C SER A 136 -7.40 -4.10 8.73
N TRP A 137 -6.90 -5.14 9.39
CA TRP A 137 -5.85 -6.01 8.89
C TRP A 137 -6.40 -7.42 8.85
N THR A 138 -6.67 -7.91 7.64
CA THR A 138 -7.51 -9.09 7.42
C THR A 138 -6.84 -10.10 6.53
N THR A 139 -7.36 -11.33 6.51
CA THR A 139 -6.75 -12.41 5.74
C THR A 139 -6.68 -12.13 4.23
N ASN A 140 -7.65 -11.43 3.65
CA ASN A 140 -7.59 -11.04 2.24
C ASN A 140 -6.50 -9.99 1.94
N LEU A 141 -6.19 -9.09 2.89
CA LEU A 141 -5.11 -8.12 2.71
C LEU A 141 -3.74 -8.78 2.87
N LEU A 142 -3.59 -9.66 3.87
CA LEU A 142 -2.38 -10.45 4.03
C LEU A 142 -2.12 -11.38 2.83
N ASP A 143 -3.17 -12.01 2.30
CA ASP A 143 -3.10 -12.82 1.07
C ASP A 143 -2.65 -11.97 -0.14
N GLU A 144 -3.24 -10.79 -0.34
CA GLU A 144 -2.82 -9.87 -1.40
C GLU A 144 -1.34 -9.49 -1.29
N TYR A 145 -0.90 -9.13 -0.09
CA TYR A 145 0.48 -8.70 0.15
C TYR A 145 1.46 -9.85 -0.09
N THR A 146 1.15 -11.04 0.43
CA THR A 146 2.02 -12.22 0.29
C THR A 146 2.05 -12.76 -1.14
N ARG A 147 0.94 -12.70 -1.90
CA ARG A 147 0.93 -13.02 -3.34
C ARG A 147 1.86 -12.13 -4.15
N THR A 148 1.83 -10.82 -3.87
CA THR A 148 2.75 -9.87 -4.52
C THR A 148 4.20 -10.13 -4.13
N ILE A 149 4.46 -10.40 -2.85
CA ILE A 149 5.81 -10.77 -2.39
C ILE A 149 6.30 -12.04 -3.09
N ASP A 150 5.50 -13.11 -3.17
CA ASP A 150 5.89 -14.38 -3.78
C ASP A 150 6.24 -14.24 -5.27
N ALA A 151 5.49 -13.41 -6.00
CA ALA A 151 5.76 -13.13 -7.41
C ALA A 151 7.10 -12.39 -7.62
N PHE A 152 7.51 -11.57 -6.65
CA PHE A 152 8.68 -10.68 -6.76
C PHE A 152 9.91 -11.13 -5.97
N ASN A 153 9.79 -12.04 -5.00
CA ASN A 153 10.90 -12.45 -4.13
C ASN A 153 12.04 -13.16 -4.87
N LYS A 154 11.81 -13.57 -6.12
CA LYS A 154 12.83 -14.14 -7.01
C LYS A 154 13.75 -13.10 -7.66
N TYR A 155 13.49 -11.80 -7.51
CA TYR A 155 14.29 -10.74 -8.12
C TYR A 155 15.20 -10.07 -7.09
N ASP A 156 16.52 -10.13 -7.31
CA ASP A 156 17.54 -9.61 -6.38
C ASP A 156 17.51 -8.07 -6.24
N ASN A 157 16.94 -7.36 -7.22
CA ASN A 157 16.85 -5.91 -7.23
C ASN A 157 15.58 -5.36 -6.55
N VAL A 158 14.80 -6.17 -5.84
CA VAL A 158 13.76 -5.64 -4.94
C VAL A 158 14.43 -5.11 -3.67
N LEU A 159 14.47 -3.79 -3.51
CA LEU A 159 15.03 -3.14 -2.31
C LEU A 159 14.11 -3.32 -1.10
N GLY A 160 12.80 -3.18 -1.32
CA GLY A 160 11.83 -3.30 -0.25
C GLY A 160 10.39 -3.24 -0.71
N TYR A 161 9.51 -3.72 0.17
CA TYR A 161 8.07 -3.74 0.01
C TYR A 161 7.42 -2.69 0.89
N ASN A 162 6.69 -1.73 0.31
CA ASN A 162 5.90 -0.77 1.06
C ASN A 162 4.53 -1.36 1.40
N ILE A 163 4.22 -1.45 2.69
CA ILE A 163 2.99 -2.07 3.22
C ILE A 163 1.81 -1.09 3.32
N GLY A 164 2.01 0.16 2.94
CA GLY A 164 0.98 1.18 2.86
C GLY A 164 1.56 2.53 2.44
N ASN A 165 0.70 3.35 1.82
CA ASN A 165 0.99 4.71 1.40
C ASN A 165 -0.12 5.62 1.90
N GLU A 166 0.20 6.55 2.79
CA GLU A 166 -0.74 7.56 3.31
C GLU A 166 -2.07 6.98 3.79
N VAL A 167 -2.01 5.82 4.44
CA VAL A 167 -3.17 5.22 5.12
C VAL A 167 -3.61 6.21 6.20
N VAL A 168 -2.69 6.60 7.05
CA VAL A 168 -2.88 7.72 7.98
C VAL A 168 -2.47 8.99 7.25
N ASN A 169 -3.42 9.90 7.03
CA ASN A 169 -3.20 11.15 6.31
C ASN A 169 -3.66 12.41 7.05
N THR A 170 -4.30 12.26 8.22
CA THR A 170 -4.68 13.37 9.08
C THR A 170 -4.51 12.99 10.54
N ALA A 171 -4.42 13.97 11.44
CA ALA A 171 -4.43 13.71 12.89
C ALA A 171 -5.68 12.91 13.33
N GLY A 172 -6.80 13.11 12.62
CA GLY A 172 -8.09 12.49 12.93
C GLY A 172 -8.22 11.01 12.58
N ASN A 173 -7.29 10.43 11.81
CA ASN A 173 -7.32 8.99 11.45
C ASN A 173 -6.07 8.21 11.88
N THR A 174 -5.33 8.73 12.85
CA THR A 174 -4.17 8.05 13.47
C THR A 174 -4.53 6.70 14.09
N ASN A 175 -5.81 6.43 14.38
CA ASN A 175 -6.32 5.12 14.79
C ASN A 175 -6.14 4.02 13.73
N ALA A 176 -5.76 4.33 12.49
CA ALA A 176 -5.38 3.33 11.49
C ALA A 176 -3.93 2.83 11.64
N ALA A 177 -3.05 3.56 12.35
CA ALA A 177 -1.64 3.20 12.50
C ALA A 177 -1.39 1.81 13.11
N PRO A 178 -2.16 1.31 14.10
CA PRO A 178 -1.96 -0.04 14.64
C PRO A 178 -2.12 -1.15 13.59
N PHE A 179 -3.02 -0.95 12.61
CA PHE A 179 -3.23 -1.92 11.53
C PHE A 179 -2.07 -1.91 10.53
N VAL A 180 -1.55 -0.72 10.21
CA VAL A 180 -0.34 -0.55 9.39
C VAL A 180 0.86 -1.20 10.08
N LYS A 181 1.03 -0.98 11.39
CA LYS A 181 2.12 -1.56 12.16
C LYS A 181 2.01 -3.09 12.29
N ALA A 182 0.80 -3.64 12.41
CA ALA A 182 0.59 -5.08 12.34
C ALA A 182 0.92 -5.68 10.96
N ALA A 183 0.59 -4.96 9.88
CA ALA A 183 1.00 -5.37 8.54
C ALA A 183 2.53 -5.40 8.40
N ALA A 184 3.24 -4.43 8.97
CA ALA A 184 4.71 -4.47 9.02
C ALA A 184 5.23 -5.71 9.77
N ARG A 185 4.72 -5.99 10.98
CA ARG A 185 5.07 -7.19 11.76
C ARG A 185 4.88 -8.47 10.96
N ASP A 186 3.69 -8.66 10.38
CA ASP A 186 3.32 -9.91 9.73
C ASP A 186 4.06 -10.10 8.40
N VAL A 187 4.26 -9.04 7.62
CA VAL A 187 5.06 -9.08 6.39
C VAL A 187 6.54 -9.35 6.69
N LYS A 188 7.12 -8.74 7.73
CA LYS A 188 8.50 -9.05 8.14
C LYS A 188 8.66 -10.50 8.57
N ALA A 189 7.70 -11.02 9.34
CA ALA A 189 7.69 -12.42 9.74
C ALA A 189 7.62 -13.35 8.51
N TYR A 190 6.76 -13.01 7.54
CA TYR A 190 6.63 -13.76 6.27
C TYR A 190 7.91 -13.74 5.45
N LEU A 191 8.51 -12.56 5.22
CA LEU A 191 9.78 -12.41 4.50
C LEU A 191 10.88 -13.25 5.15
N GLY A 192 10.97 -13.24 6.49
CA GLY A 192 11.89 -14.07 7.24
C GLY A 192 11.68 -15.57 7.01
N ALA A 193 10.41 -16.02 6.94
CA ALA A 193 10.05 -17.43 6.72
C ALA A 193 10.44 -17.95 5.33
N ILE A 194 10.32 -17.10 4.31
CA ILE A 194 10.69 -17.43 2.93
C ILE A 194 12.16 -17.12 2.62
N GLY A 195 12.95 -16.70 3.62
CA GLY A 195 14.37 -16.39 3.48
C GLY A 195 14.67 -15.08 2.75
N SER A 196 13.65 -14.26 2.48
CA SER A 196 13.80 -12.94 1.85
C SER A 196 14.57 -11.97 2.76
N LYS A 197 15.24 -11.01 2.13
CA LYS A 197 15.95 -9.93 2.81
C LYS A 197 15.51 -8.54 2.34
N ALA A 198 14.44 -8.47 1.54
CA ALA A 198 13.82 -7.21 1.18
C ALA A 198 13.39 -6.46 2.44
N LEU A 199 13.53 -5.14 2.42
CA LEU A 199 13.16 -4.27 3.54
C LEU A 199 11.64 -4.05 3.56
N VAL A 200 11.04 -3.87 4.74
CA VAL A 200 9.62 -3.49 4.84
C VAL A 200 9.49 -2.00 5.10
N GLY A 201 8.76 -1.29 4.24
CA GLY A 201 8.59 0.15 4.30
C GLY A 201 7.16 0.63 4.52
N TYR A 202 7.01 1.86 5.00
CA TYR A 202 5.75 2.61 4.98
C TYR A 202 6.00 4.00 4.44
N ALA A 203 5.16 4.49 3.53
CA ALA A 203 5.22 5.86 3.02
C ALA A 203 4.14 6.72 3.68
N ALA A 204 4.55 7.71 4.46
CA ALA A 204 3.68 8.63 5.19
C ALA A 204 3.48 9.92 4.42
N VAL A 205 2.32 10.55 4.64
CA VAL A 205 2.07 11.92 4.16
C VAL A 205 2.87 12.92 4.98
N ASP A 206 3.15 14.07 4.40
CA ASP A 206 3.55 15.25 5.14
C ASP A 206 2.34 15.94 5.77
N GLY A 207 2.52 16.51 6.96
CA GLY A 207 1.46 17.19 7.69
C GLY A 207 2.03 17.97 8.85
N ASP A 208 1.16 18.45 9.75
CA ASP A 208 1.59 19.19 10.93
C ASP A 208 2.68 18.43 11.70
N ALA A 209 3.68 19.17 12.19
CA ALA A 209 4.90 18.57 12.75
C ALA A 209 4.62 17.56 13.88
N ASP A 210 3.64 17.84 14.76
CA ASP A 210 3.27 16.94 15.85
C ASP A 210 2.70 15.62 15.31
N PHE A 211 1.81 15.69 14.32
CA PHE A 211 1.24 14.51 13.67
C PHE A 211 2.32 13.70 12.93
N ARG A 212 3.09 14.39 12.07
CA ARG A 212 4.14 13.78 11.25
C ARG A 212 5.20 13.08 12.08
N ASN A 213 5.70 13.73 13.13
CA ASN A 213 6.77 13.17 13.96
C ASN A 213 6.24 12.02 14.82
N ASN A 214 5.05 12.14 15.43
CA ASN A 214 4.45 11.04 16.20
C ASN A 214 4.19 9.81 15.31
N MET A 215 3.76 9.99 14.06
CA MET A 215 3.58 8.88 13.13
C MET A 215 4.92 8.18 12.82
N ALA A 216 5.99 8.94 12.61
CA ALA A 216 7.33 8.40 12.40
C ALA A 216 7.84 7.64 13.62
N GLU A 217 7.69 8.21 14.82
CA GLU A 217 8.05 7.55 16.07
C GLU A 217 7.23 6.27 16.28
N TYR A 218 5.91 6.32 16.08
CA TYR A 218 5.04 5.17 16.28
C TYR A 218 5.37 3.98 15.36
N MET A 219 5.64 4.23 14.07
CA MET A 219 6.01 3.17 13.13
C MET A 219 7.40 2.58 13.40
N THR A 220 8.20 3.21 14.28
CA THR A 220 9.61 2.88 14.51
C THR A 220 9.96 2.67 16.00
N CYS A 221 8.95 2.59 16.87
CA CYS A 221 9.08 2.34 18.31
C CYS A 221 8.78 0.89 18.71
N GLY A 222 9.34 0.46 19.85
CA GLY A 222 9.07 -0.87 20.40
C GLY A 222 10.04 -1.94 19.92
N ASP A 223 9.53 -3.11 19.57
CA ASP A 223 10.34 -4.28 19.25
C ASP A 223 10.67 -4.33 17.75
N GLU A 224 11.89 -4.76 17.42
CA GLU A 224 12.44 -4.78 16.05
C GLU A 224 11.57 -5.56 15.05
N ALA A 225 10.80 -6.54 15.53
CA ALA A 225 9.87 -7.32 14.72
C ALA A 225 8.66 -6.49 14.24
N ASP A 226 8.26 -5.46 14.99
CA ASP A 226 7.07 -4.64 14.73
C ASP A 226 7.39 -3.32 14.01
N LEU A 227 8.68 -2.97 13.89
CA LEU A 227 9.11 -1.74 13.23
C LEU A 227 9.14 -1.92 11.70
N VAL A 228 8.84 -0.86 10.97
CA VAL A 228 9.27 -0.78 9.56
C VAL A 228 10.80 -0.69 9.49
N ASP A 229 11.39 -1.20 8.42
CA ASP A 229 12.82 -1.03 8.12
C ASP A 229 13.08 0.30 7.39
N LEU A 230 12.11 0.75 6.61
CA LEU A 230 12.13 2.01 5.86
C LEU A 230 10.94 2.90 6.26
N TYR A 231 11.21 4.14 6.65
CA TYR A 231 10.16 5.14 6.84
C TYR A 231 10.26 6.21 5.75
N GLY A 232 9.30 6.19 4.84
CA GLY A 232 9.15 7.16 3.76
C GLY A 232 8.33 8.37 4.20
N LEU A 233 8.74 9.56 3.80
CA LEU A 233 7.92 10.78 3.88
C LEU A 233 7.68 11.31 2.47
N ASN A 234 6.41 11.38 2.04
CA ASN A 234 6.03 12.08 0.82
C ASN A 234 6.06 13.58 1.13
N ASN A 235 7.11 14.29 0.70
CA ASN A 235 7.34 15.68 1.10
C ASN A 235 7.46 16.63 -0.09
N TYR A 236 6.61 17.65 -0.09
CA TYR A 236 6.54 18.66 -1.14
C TYR A 236 6.76 20.09 -0.61
N GLU A 237 7.31 20.27 0.60
CA GLU A 237 7.50 21.62 1.18
C GLU A 237 8.56 22.45 0.42
N TRP A 238 9.54 21.81 -0.23
CA TRP A 238 10.56 22.51 -1.00
C TRP A 238 10.06 22.86 -2.41
N CYS A 239 9.64 24.11 -2.59
CA CYS A 239 9.15 24.64 -3.87
C CYS A 239 10.10 25.66 -4.48
N GLY A 240 10.38 25.52 -5.78
CA GLY A 240 11.20 26.47 -6.54
C GLY A 240 12.64 26.53 -6.04
N ASN A 241 13.30 27.66 -6.25
CA ASN A 241 14.66 27.88 -5.75
C ASN A 241 14.64 28.21 -4.26
N SER A 242 14.54 27.19 -3.41
CA SER A 242 14.48 27.33 -1.94
C SER A 242 15.81 26.99 -1.27
N THR A 243 15.81 26.99 0.06
CA THR A 243 16.93 26.62 0.94
C THR A 243 16.42 25.72 2.05
N LEU A 244 17.32 25.08 2.81
CA LEU A 244 16.94 24.23 3.95
C LEU A 244 16.04 24.97 4.96
N ALA A 245 16.30 26.25 5.21
CA ALA A 245 15.55 27.05 6.17
C ALA A 245 14.19 27.49 5.60
N SER A 246 14.15 27.96 4.35
CA SER A 246 12.93 28.49 3.73
C SER A 246 11.95 27.43 3.24
N SER A 247 12.39 26.19 3.06
CA SER A 247 11.58 25.05 2.62
C SER A 247 10.91 24.29 3.77
N GLY A 248 11.20 24.61 5.03
CA GLY A 248 10.74 23.81 6.18
C GLY A 248 11.52 22.51 6.42
N TRP A 249 12.38 22.09 5.49
CA TRP A 249 13.22 20.89 5.64
C TRP A 249 14.16 20.94 6.85
N GLN A 250 14.52 22.12 7.36
CA GLN A 250 15.27 22.23 8.62
C GLN A 250 14.49 21.65 9.80
N ALA A 251 13.19 21.93 9.89
CA ALA A 251 12.32 21.43 10.96
C ALA A 251 12.08 19.92 10.80
N ILE A 252 11.83 19.46 9.58
CA ILE A 252 11.69 18.03 9.25
C ILE A 252 12.97 17.26 9.63
N THR A 253 14.13 17.74 9.16
CA THR A 253 15.43 17.11 9.46
C THR A 253 15.65 17.03 10.95
N THR A 254 15.31 18.08 11.71
CA THR A 254 15.44 18.09 13.17
C THR A 254 14.49 17.09 13.85
N GLY A 255 13.22 17.05 13.44
CA GLY A 255 12.23 16.12 14.01
C GLY A 255 12.59 14.64 13.78
N PHE A 256 13.29 14.35 12.69
CA PHE A 256 13.61 12.97 12.30
C PHE A 256 14.98 12.48 12.80
N GLN A 257 15.77 13.31 13.51
CA GLN A 257 17.15 12.97 13.90
C GLN A 257 17.26 11.68 14.72
N ASN A 258 16.25 11.38 15.53
CA ASN A 258 16.25 10.27 16.48
C ASN A 258 15.48 9.03 15.97
N ILE A 259 14.94 9.06 14.75
CA ILE A 259 14.26 7.89 14.17
C ILE A 259 15.27 6.75 14.02
N PRO A 260 15.01 5.55 14.59
CA PRO A 260 16.01 4.48 14.70
C PRO A 260 16.11 3.60 13.43
N VAL A 261 15.34 3.92 12.38
CA VAL A 261 15.28 3.18 11.12
C VAL A 261 15.66 4.09 9.95
N ALA A 262 15.93 3.51 8.78
CA ALA A 262 16.31 4.32 7.63
C ALA A 262 15.11 5.14 7.13
N THR A 263 15.26 6.45 7.12
CA THR A 263 14.24 7.37 6.58
C THR A 263 14.62 7.79 5.17
N TYR A 264 13.65 8.12 4.33
CA TYR A 264 13.88 8.66 2.99
C TYR A 264 12.70 9.55 2.56
N MET A 265 12.92 10.45 1.61
CA MET A 265 11.81 11.17 0.97
C MET A 265 11.16 10.23 -0.05
N SER A 266 10.05 9.58 0.31
CA SER A 266 9.38 8.59 -0.54
C SER A 266 8.73 9.19 -1.77
N GLU A 267 8.48 10.50 -1.72
CA GLU A 267 8.20 11.38 -2.85
C GLU A 267 8.76 12.78 -2.57
N PHE A 268 9.24 13.47 -3.60
CA PHE A 268 9.53 14.91 -3.56
C PHE A 268 9.43 15.56 -4.96
N GLY A 269 9.37 16.89 -4.99
CA GLY A 269 9.42 17.68 -6.24
C GLY A 269 8.21 18.58 -6.45
N CYS A 270 8.01 19.56 -5.56
CA CYS A 270 6.87 20.48 -5.55
C CYS A 270 6.66 21.21 -6.89
N ILE A 271 5.42 21.21 -7.41
CA ILE A 271 5.06 21.89 -8.66
C ILE A 271 4.51 23.31 -8.48
N PHE A 272 4.30 23.78 -7.24
CA PHE A 272 3.65 25.07 -6.98
C PHE A 272 4.53 26.31 -7.20
N SER A 273 5.81 26.13 -7.51
CA SER A 273 6.70 27.21 -7.93
C SER A 273 7.49 26.80 -9.17
N PRO A 274 6.86 26.79 -10.36
CA PRO A 274 7.51 26.38 -11.59
C PRO A 274 8.48 27.46 -12.13
N PRO A 275 9.53 27.07 -12.87
CA PRO A 275 9.92 25.70 -13.15
C PRO A 275 10.49 25.00 -11.91
N ARG A 276 10.27 23.68 -11.77
CA ARG A 276 10.98 22.88 -10.77
C ARG A 276 12.47 22.89 -11.09
N VAL A 277 13.27 23.47 -10.21
CA VAL A 277 14.72 23.60 -10.39
C VAL A 277 15.50 22.47 -9.74
N TRP A 278 14.87 21.65 -8.90
CA TRP A 278 15.43 20.45 -8.27
C TRP A 278 16.64 20.70 -7.35
N ASN A 279 16.82 21.92 -6.84
CA ASN A 279 17.95 22.23 -5.96
C ASN A 279 17.84 21.58 -4.57
N GLU A 280 16.68 21.04 -4.21
CA GLU A 280 16.47 20.13 -3.07
C GLU A 280 17.26 18.82 -3.21
N VAL A 281 17.61 18.38 -4.42
CA VAL A 281 18.48 17.22 -4.65
C VAL A 281 19.82 17.43 -3.96
N ALA A 282 20.47 18.59 -4.18
CA ALA A 282 21.74 18.89 -3.54
C ALA A 282 21.64 18.90 -2.01
N ALA A 283 20.53 19.40 -1.45
CA ALA A 283 20.27 19.37 -0.01
C ALA A 283 20.10 17.92 0.50
N LEU A 284 19.32 17.09 -0.20
CA LEU A 284 19.00 15.72 0.19
C LEU A 284 20.24 14.82 0.37
N TYR A 285 21.28 15.04 -0.45
CA TYR A 285 22.55 14.30 -0.40
C TYR A 285 23.68 15.08 0.30
N SER A 286 23.38 16.13 1.05
CA SER A 286 24.37 16.86 1.87
C SER A 286 23.94 16.95 3.33
N SER A 287 24.92 17.08 4.23
CA SER A 287 24.64 17.32 5.66
C SER A 287 24.02 18.71 5.82
N PRO A 288 22.97 18.88 6.66
CA PRO A 288 22.49 17.92 7.66
C PRO A 288 21.42 16.93 7.19
N VAL A 289 20.80 17.11 6.02
CA VAL A 289 19.66 16.28 5.57
C VAL A 289 20.11 14.83 5.38
N SER A 290 21.26 14.64 4.74
CA SER A 290 21.85 13.32 4.52
C SER A 290 22.32 12.64 5.81
N ASP A 291 22.37 13.29 6.97
CA ASP A 291 22.66 12.60 8.24
C ASP A 291 21.42 11.88 8.80
N VAL A 292 20.24 12.23 8.28
CA VAL A 292 18.93 11.75 8.68
C VAL A 292 18.31 10.90 7.57
N PHE A 293 18.18 11.45 6.37
CA PHE A 293 17.54 10.79 5.23
C PHE A 293 18.55 10.05 4.36
N SER A 294 18.16 8.87 3.89
CA SER A 294 18.92 8.00 2.99
C SER A 294 18.54 8.23 1.52
N GLY A 295 18.33 9.49 1.13
CA GLY A 295 17.96 9.89 -0.22
C GLY A 295 16.44 10.02 -0.42
N GLY A 296 15.98 9.84 -1.65
CA GLY A 296 14.55 9.96 -1.98
C GLY A 296 14.20 9.69 -3.44
N VAL A 297 12.90 9.80 -3.72
CA VAL A 297 12.28 9.46 -5.00
C VAL A 297 11.58 10.70 -5.59
N ALA A 298 12.03 11.17 -6.75
CA ALA A 298 11.39 12.29 -7.43
C ALA A 298 10.03 11.89 -8.02
N PHE A 299 9.01 12.74 -7.87
CA PHE A 299 7.66 12.50 -8.39
C PHE A 299 7.36 13.41 -9.60
N SER A 300 7.11 12.93 -10.82
CA SER A 300 7.10 11.53 -11.27
C SER A 300 7.53 11.39 -12.73
N TYR A 301 7.88 10.16 -13.14
CA TYR A 301 8.33 9.87 -14.51
C TYR A 301 7.18 10.06 -15.53
N PHE A 302 6.09 9.32 -15.34
CA PHE A 302 4.93 9.31 -16.26
C PHE A 302 4.05 10.55 -16.10
N PRO A 303 3.33 10.98 -17.16
CA PRO A 303 2.27 11.99 -17.06
C PRO A 303 1.28 11.70 -15.94
N THR A 304 0.89 12.74 -15.23
CA THR A 304 -0.19 12.72 -14.24
C THR A 304 -1.17 13.86 -14.52
N SER A 305 -2.43 13.70 -14.13
CA SER A 305 -3.49 14.69 -14.33
C SER A 305 -3.22 16.04 -13.65
N ASP A 306 -2.43 16.06 -12.59
CA ASP A 306 -2.04 17.22 -11.79
C ASP A 306 -0.71 17.86 -12.24
N GLY A 307 -0.02 17.27 -13.21
CA GLY A 307 1.12 17.91 -13.90
C GLY A 307 2.51 17.61 -13.33
N TYR A 308 2.69 16.53 -12.56
CA TYR A 308 3.99 16.11 -12.05
C TYR A 308 4.87 15.37 -13.07
N GLY A 309 4.25 14.78 -14.10
CA GLY A 309 4.96 13.92 -15.04
C GLY A 309 6.03 14.61 -15.88
N MET A 310 7.21 13.99 -15.96
CA MET A 310 8.38 14.57 -16.62
C MET A 310 8.59 14.12 -18.07
N VAL A 311 7.89 13.09 -18.53
CA VAL A 311 7.95 12.62 -19.92
C VAL A 311 6.57 12.59 -20.58
N THR A 312 6.53 12.63 -21.90
CA THR A 312 5.33 12.33 -22.70
C THR A 312 5.65 11.24 -23.72
N PHE A 313 4.61 10.61 -24.27
CA PHE A 313 4.76 9.53 -25.25
C PHE A 313 4.19 9.96 -26.60
N SER A 314 4.79 9.47 -27.70
CA SER A 314 4.18 9.60 -29.02
C SER A 314 2.80 8.93 -29.07
N GLY A 315 1.96 9.32 -30.04
CA GLY A 315 0.59 8.77 -30.14
C GLY A 315 0.50 7.25 -30.28
N ASN A 316 1.59 6.57 -30.69
CA ASN A 316 1.70 5.11 -30.74
C ASN A 316 2.38 4.49 -29.51
N GLY A 317 2.75 5.28 -28.50
CA GLY A 317 3.42 4.85 -27.27
C GLY A 317 4.86 4.37 -27.43
N GLN A 318 5.46 4.44 -28.63
CA GLN A 318 6.77 3.81 -28.88
C GLN A 318 7.96 4.72 -28.59
N SER A 319 7.77 6.04 -28.52
CA SER A 319 8.85 6.98 -28.27
C SER A 319 8.52 7.91 -27.10
N VAL A 320 9.55 8.26 -26.34
CA VAL A 320 9.47 9.13 -25.17
C VAL A 320 10.03 10.50 -25.53
N GLN A 321 9.31 11.55 -25.16
CA GLN A 321 9.79 12.93 -25.22
C GLN A 321 9.99 13.44 -23.79
N THR A 322 11.23 13.84 -23.48
CA THR A 322 11.59 14.38 -22.17
C THR A 322 11.27 15.88 -22.09
N SER A 323 10.65 16.32 -21.00
CA SER A 323 10.43 17.74 -20.72
C SER A 323 11.73 18.47 -20.34
N ASP A 324 11.67 19.80 -20.23
CA ASP A 324 12.74 20.61 -19.63
C ASP A 324 12.95 20.24 -18.16
N ASP A 325 11.89 19.77 -17.51
CA ASP A 325 11.90 19.36 -16.12
C ASP A 325 12.74 18.12 -15.87
N PHE A 326 12.52 17.10 -16.71
CA PHE A 326 13.36 15.91 -16.78
C PHE A 326 14.84 16.28 -16.91
N ARG A 327 15.17 17.23 -17.80
CA ARG A 327 16.56 17.62 -18.06
C ARG A 327 17.20 18.32 -16.86
N ARG A 328 16.43 19.11 -16.09
CA ARG A 328 16.92 19.73 -14.85
C ARG A 328 17.13 18.70 -13.75
N LEU A 329 16.19 17.78 -13.54
CA LEU A 329 16.38 16.68 -12.58
C LEU A 329 17.61 15.83 -12.94
N ALA A 330 17.75 15.45 -14.22
CA ALA A 330 18.93 14.72 -14.68
C ALA A 330 20.22 15.50 -14.39
N ALA A 331 20.24 16.81 -14.62
CA ALA A 331 21.42 17.62 -14.33
C ALA A 331 21.76 17.64 -12.84
N GLU A 332 20.78 17.85 -11.95
CA GLU A 332 20.98 17.87 -10.50
C GLU A 332 21.40 16.49 -9.95
N TYR A 333 20.78 15.40 -10.41
CA TYR A 333 21.19 14.06 -10.01
C TYR A 333 22.60 13.71 -10.46
N ASN A 334 22.99 14.04 -11.69
CA ASN A 334 24.31 13.72 -12.21
C ASN A 334 25.42 14.62 -11.65
N SER A 335 25.10 15.84 -11.19
CA SER A 335 26.05 16.74 -10.52
C SER A 335 26.21 16.47 -9.03
N THR A 336 25.22 15.85 -8.39
CA THR A 336 25.19 15.62 -6.94
C THR A 336 25.86 14.31 -6.54
N ALA A 337 26.97 14.43 -5.80
CA ALA A 337 27.66 13.30 -5.17
C ALA A 337 26.90 12.78 -3.95
N THR A 338 26.90 11.45 -3.77
CA THR A 338 26.34 10.81 -2.58
C THR A 338 27.42 10.67 -1.49
N PRO A 339 27.12 11.02 -0.22
CA PRO A 339 28.04 10.77 0.88
C PRO A 339 28.35 9.28 1.03
N THR A 340 29.52 8.93 1.59
CA THR A 340 29.90 7.53 1.84
C THR A 340 29.82 7.14 3.31
N GLY A 341 29.67 8.12 4.21
CA GLY A 341 29.60 7.94 5.67
C GLY A 341 28.21 8.15 6.25
N PRO A 342 27.98 7.72 7.51
CA PRO A 342 28.96 7.07 8.38
C PRO A 342 29.24 5.61 7.99
N ALA A 343 30.41 5.09 8.35
CA ALA A 343 30.76 3.69 8.09
C ALA A 343 29.82 2.74 8.85
N ARG A 344 29.51 1.57 8.28
CA ARG A 344 28.59 0.58 8.88
C ARG A 344 28.94 0.22 10.32
N SER A 345 30.23 0.12 10.65
CA SER A 345 30.70 -0.20 12.00
C SER A 345 30.40 0.87 13.06
N SER A 346 30.06 2.09 12.63
CA SER A 346 29.66 3.20 13.51
C SER A 346 28.15 3.38 13.61
N ALA A 347 27.37 2.65 12.80
CA ALA A 347 25.91 2.67 12.90
C ALA A 347 25.47 1.81 14.09
N SER A 348 24.82 2.44 15.07
CA SER A 348 24.23 1.76 16.22
C SER A 348 22.76 1.44 15.98
N GLN A 349 22.29 0.32 16.52
CA GLN A 349 20.85 0.09 16.66
C GLN A 349 20.29 1.04 17.72
N GLY A 350 19.22 1.74 17.36
CA GLY A 350 18.44 2.56 18.28
C GLY A 350 17.13 1.85 18.64
N ARG A 351 16.59 2.18 19.81
CA ARG A 351 15.23 1.83 20.21
C ARG A 351 14.59 3.06 20.83
N ILE A 352 13.37 3.36 20.44
CA ILE A 352 12.56 4.42 21.03
C ILE A 352 11.29 3.83 21.62
N ASP A 353 10.79 4.46 22.66
CA ASP A 353 9.48 4.12 23.23
C ASP A 353 8.37 4.67 22.37
N CYS A 354 7.22 4.00 22.37
CA CYS A 354 6.10 4.43 21.55
C CYS A 354 5.45 5.69 22.11
N PRO A 355 5.05 6.65 21.25
CA PRO A 355 4.38 7.85 21.70
C PRO A 355 3.08 7.50 22.42
N PRO A 356 2.75 8.18 23.54
CA PRO A 356 1.48 7.96 24.21
C PRO A 356 0.32 8.54 23.40
N GLU A 357 -0.85 7.93 23.53
CA GLU A 357 -2.09 8.47 22.98
C GLU A 357 -2.37 9.88 23.53
N ASN A 358 -2.83 10.77 22.66
CA ASN A 358 -3.24 12.13 23.01
C ASN A 358 -4.30 12.64 22.00
N SER A 359 -4.75 13.89 22.15
CA SER A 359 -5.80 14.47 21.30
C SER A 359 -5.45 14.53 19.81
N SER A 360 -4.16 14.49 19.47
CA SER A 360 -3.64 14.59 18.10
C SER A 360 -3.04 13.27 17.62
N PHE A 361 -3.01 12.23 18.46
CA PHE A 361 -2.47 10.92 18.13
C PHE A 361 -3.25 9.82 18.86
N LEU A 362 -4.11 9.12 18.12
CA LEU A 362 -5.12 8.20 18.62
C LEU A 362 -4.69 6.73 18.56
N ALA A 363 -3.45 6.42 18.20
CA ALA A 363 -3.01 5.04 17.98
C ALA A 363 -2.63 4.35 19.30
N ASN A 364 -3.28 3.23 19.60
CA ASN A 364 -2.93 2.36 20.71
C ASN A 364 -1.71 1.50 20.37
N ASN A 365 -0.92 1.10 21.36
CA ASN A 365 0.23 0.21 21.17
C ASN A 365 -0.14 -1.27 21.07
N THR A 366 -1.38 -1.65 21.39
CA THR A 366 -1.91 -3.00 21.16
C THR A 366 -2.26 -3.16 19.69
N LEU A 367 -1.54 -4.04 19.00
CA LEU A 367 -1.75 -4.32 17.57
C LEU A 367 -2.82 -5.42 17.37
N PRO A 368 -3.54 -5.44 16.22
CA PRO A 368 -4.39 -6.56 15.88
C PRO A 368 -3.58 -7.87 15.76
N PRO A 369 -4.23 -9.03 15.97
CA PRO A 369 -3.58 -10.33 15.79
C PRO A 369 -3.18 -10.55 14.33
N THR A 370 -2.26 -11.49 14.10
CA THR A 370 -1.91 -11.95 12.75
C THR A 370 -3.14 -12.60 12.11
N PRO A 371 -3.56 -12.20 10.90
CA PRO A 371 -4.66 -12.84 10.20
C PRO A 371 -4.41 -14.32 9.94
N ASP A 372 -5.39 -15.16 10.29
CA ASP A 372 -5.32 -16.62 10.16
C ASP A 372 -6.42 -17.14 9.26
N GLU A 373 -6.03 -17.40 8.01
CA GLU A 373 -6.93 -17.90 6.97
C GLU A 373 -7.47 -19.30 7.30
N GLN A 374 -6.70 -20.15 7.97
CA GLN A 374 -7.16 -21.50 8.34
C GLN A 374 -8.25 -21.44 9.40
N VAL A 375 -8.09 -20.56 10.39
CA VAL A 375 -9.08 -20.37 11.44
C VAL A 375 -10.32 -19.68 10.90
N CYS A 376 -10.17 -18.63 10.10
CA CYS A 376 -11.30 -17.97 9.46
C CYS A 376 -12.10 -18.92 8.55
N ASN A 377 -11.43 -19.76 7.76
CA ASN A 377 -12.10 -20.79 6.95
C ASN A 377 -12.78 -21.87 7.79
N CYS A 378 -12.15 -22.31 8.89
CA CYS A 378 -12.78 -23.24 9.82
C CYS A 378 -14.09 -22.67 10.37
N ILE A 379 -14.10 -21.38 10.75
CA ILE A 379 -15.29 -20.70 11.28
C ILE A 379 -16.35 -20.58 10.18
N ASP A 380 -15.96 -20.13 8.99
CA ASP A 380 -16.86 -19.98 7.85
C ASP A 380 -17.54 -21.30 7.44
N GLN A 381 -16.84 -22.43 7.60
CA GLN A 381 -17.37 -23.75 7.28
C GLN A 381 -18.27 -24.35 8.37
N ASN A 382 -17.99 -24.05 9.65
CA ASN A 382 -18.59 -24.81 10.76
C ASN A 382 -19.50 -23.99 11.67
N ALA A 383 -19.39 -22.65 11.69
CA ALA A 383 -20.04 -21.81 12.70
C ALA A 383 -21.21 -20.96 12.17
N PHE A 384 -21.48 -20.95 10.86
CA PHE A 384 -22.50 -20.08 10.27
C PHE A 384 -23.71 -20.87 9.76
N ALA A 385 -24.91 -20.42 10.15
CA ALA A 385 -26.19 -20.93 9.67
C ALA A 385 -26.73 -20.14 8.46
N CYS A 386 -26.22 -18.92 8.25
CA CYS A 386 -26.53 -18.07 7.11
C CYS A 386 -25.22 -17.51 6.52
N LYS A 387 -25.02 -17.66 5.21
CA LYS A 387 -23.77 -17.24 4.54
C LYS A 387 -24.02 -16.40 3.31
N VAL A 388 -23.10 -15.48 3.04
CA VAL A 388 -23.06 -14.76 1.77
C VAL A 388 -22.83 -15.75 0.62
N LYS A 389 -23.47 -15.51 -0.53
CA LYS A 389 -23.25 -16.31 -1.74
C LYS A 389 -21.91 -15.96 -2.38
N ASN A 390 -21.27 -16.94 -3.02
CA ASN A 390 -20.00 -16.72 -3.75
C ASN A 390 -20.10 -15.62 -4.83
N SER A 391 -21.27 -15.49 -5.49
CA SER A 391 -21.52 -14.42 -6.47
C SER A 391 -21.40 -13.02 -5.87
N THR A 392 -21.67 -12.88 -4.57
CA THR A 392 -21.64 -11.61 -3.83
C THR A 392 -20.33 -11.43 -3.06
N ALA A 393 -19.70 -12.53 -2.60
CA ALA A 393 -18.47 -12.48 -1.81
C ALA A 393 -17.31 -11.72 -2.49
N ASN A 394 -17.28 -11.73 -3.84
CA ASN A 394 -16.27 -11.03 -4.64
C ASN A 394 -16.68 -9.62 -5.08
N GLN A 395 -17.71 -9.02 -4.46
CA GLN A 395 -18.20 -7.68 -4.77
C GLN A 395 -18.02 -6.77 -3.54
N PRO A 396 -16.85 -6.12 -3.35
CA PRO A 396 -16.52 -5.38 -2.13
C PRO A 396 -17.57 -4.33 -1.73
N ALA A 397 -18.08 -3.55 -2.69
CA ALA A 397 -19.11 -2.54 -2.45
C ALA A 397 -20.42 -3.13 -1.92
N VAL A 398 -20.82 -4.30 -2.43
CA VAL A 398 -22.04 -5.01 -1.99
C VAL A 398 -21.80 -5.64 -0.61
N VAL A 399 -20.63 -6.26 -0.41
CA VAL A 399 -20.25 -6.84 0.88
C VAL A 399 -20.24 -5.79 1.98
N GLY A 400 -19.60 -4.63 1.76
CA GLY A 400 -19.57 -3.53 2.71
C GLY A 400 -20.97 -3.02 3.04
N SER A 401 -21.79 -2.74 2.02
CA SER A 401 -23.17 -2.26 2.20
C SER A 401 -24.04 -3.25 3.00
N LEU A 402 -23.90 -4.55 2.72
CA LEU A 402 -24.65 -5.58 3.45
C LEU A 402 -24.13 -5.78 4.87
N LEU A 403 -22.83 -5.56 5.11
CA LEU A 403 -22.24 -5.64 6.45
C LEU A 403 -22.79 -4.52 7.35
N ASP A 404 -22.80 -3.29 6.85
CA ASP A 404 -23.40 -2.14 7.54
C ASP A 404 -24.89 -2.39 7.85
N TYR A 405 -25.62 -2.92 6.87
CA TYR A 405 -27.03 -3.25 7.03
C TYR A 405 -27.25 -4.34 8.08
N ALA A 406 -26.50 -5.45 8.02
CA ALA A 406 -26.61 -6.55 8.98
C ALA A 406 -26.28 -6.09 10.41
N CYS A 407 -25.23 -5.27 10.59
CA CYS A 407 -24.88 -4.71 11.89
C CYS A 407 -25.92 -3.70 12.40
N SER A 408 -26.55 -2.92 11.52
CA SER A 408 -27.67 -2.06 11.90
C SER A 408 -28.86 -2.86 12.42
N LEU A 409 -29.23 -3.96 11.77
CA LEU A 409 -30.30 -4.86 12.23
C LEU A 409 -29.99 -5.50 13.59
N LEU A 410 -28.74 -5.92 13.79
CA LEU A 410 -28.27 -6.44 15.08
C LEU A 410 -28.34 -5.38 16.18
N GLY A 411 -27.93 -4.15 15.89
CA GLY A 411 -28.03 -3.02 16.82
C GLY A 411 -29.47 -2.68 17.21
N GLN A 412 -30.41 -2.70 16.26
CA GLN A 412 -31.84 -2.54 16.52
C GLN A 412 -32.39 -3.64 17.44
N SER A 413 -31.81 -4.85 17.36
CA SER A 413 -32.12 -5.98 18.23
C SER A 413 -31.37 -5.93 19.57
N ARG A 414 -30.66 -4.83 19.87
CA ARG A 414 -29.78 -4.65 21.06
C ARG A 414 -28.68 -5.71 21.18
N SER A 415 -28.29 -6.31 20.06
CA SER A 415 -27.20 -7.28 20.00
C SER A 415 -25.86 -6.55 19.85
N THR A 416 -24.84 -7.02 20.56
CA THR A 416 -23.45 -6.56 20.43
C THR A 416 -22.61 -7.47 19.56
N ALA A 417 -23.24 -8.38 18.78
CA ALA A 417 -22.53 -9.37 17.96
C ALA A 417 -21.46 -8.76 17.05
N CYS A 418 -21.69 -7.58 16.46
CA CYS A 418 -20.69 -6.94 15.60
C CYS A 418 -19.38 -6.55 16.32
N ASN A 419 -19.33 -6.55 17.65
CA ASN A 419 -18.06 -6.43 18.39
C ASN A 419 -17.09 -7.58 18.07
N ALA A 420 -17.59 -8.75 17.67
CA ALA A 420 -16.74 -9.89 17.35
C ALA A 420 -15.92 -9.68 16.06
N ILE A 421 -16.42 -8.87 15.13
CA ILE A 421 -15.80 -8.57 13.83
C ILE A 421 -15.18 -7.17 13.75
N ALA A 422 -15.35 -6.37 14.81
CA ALA A 422 -14.84 -5.01 14.90
C ALA A 422 -13.37 -4.98 15.36
N GLY A 423 -12.62 -3.99 14.89
CA GLY A 423 -11.29 -3.65 15.40
C GLY A 423 -11.22 -2.16 15.69
N ASN A 424 -10.65 -1.78 16.82
CA ASN A 424 -10.52 -0.38 17.22
C ASN A 424 -9.07 -0.07 17.59
N GLY A 425 -8.39 0.64 16.69
CA GLY A 425 -7.00 1.06 16.89
C GLY A 425 -6.79 2.14 17.94
N THR A 426 -7.85 2.76 18.47
CA THR A 426 -7.76 3.69 19.61
C THR A 426 -7.85 2.98 20.95
N SER A 427 -8.77 2.05 21.11
CA SER A 427 -8.85 1.29 22.37
C SER A 427 -7.91 0.08 22.41
N GLY A 428 -7.31 -0.29 21.27
CA GLY A 428 -6.51 -1.51 21.15
C GLY A 428 -7.35 -2.79 21.29
N VAL A 429 -8.66 -2.71 21.03
CA VAL A 429 -9.58 -3.84 21.18
C VAL A 429 -9.95 -4.39 19.81
N TYR A 430 -9.67 -5.67 19.61
CA TYR A 430 -9.95 -6.39 18.37
C TYR A 430 -10.80 -7.62 18.69
N GLY A 431 -11.94 -7.73 18.02
CA GLY A 431 -12.81 -8.90 18.14
C GLY A 431 -12.15 -10.16 17.60
N PRO A 432 -12.56 -11.35 18.07
CA PRO A 432 -11.97 -12.63 17.66
C PRO A 432 -12.12 -12.98 16.17
N LEU A 433 -12.94 -12.24 15.42
CA LEU A 433 -13.12 -12.38 13.97
C LEU A 433 -12.70 -11.11 13.20
N ALA A 434 -12.10 -10.13 13.88
CA ALA A 434 -11.67 -8.87 13.29
C ALA A 434 -10.62 -9.07 12.18
N MET A 435 -9.87 -10.17 12.24
CA MET A 435 -8.86 -10.56 11.28
C MET A 435 -9.41 -11.31 10.05
N CYS A 436 -10.69 -11.74 10.06
CA CYS A 436 -11.24 -12.46 8.91
C CYS A 436 -11.62 -11.52 7.75
N SER A 437 -11.70 -12.07 6.55
CA SER A 437 -12.09 -11.32 5.36
C SER A 437 -13.48 -10.68 5.49
N PRO A 438 -13.78 -9.58 4.76
CA PRO A 438 -15.09 -8.94 4.77
C PRO A 438 -16.26 -9.89 4.48
N ALA A 439 -16.07 -10.87 3.59
CA ALA A 439 -17.10 -11.86 3.27
C ALA A 439 -17.42 -12.81 4.46
N ILE A 440 -16.41 -13.20 5.23
CA ILE A 440 -16.58 -14.01 6.44
C ILE A 440 -17.21 -13.17 7.55
N LYS A 441 -16.79 -11.91 7.71
CA LYS A 441 -17.42 -10.95 8.65
C LYS A 441 -18.90 -10.76 8.33
N LEU A 442 -19.25 -10.66 7.04
CA LEU A 442 -20.63 -10.55 6.59
C LEU A 442 -21.44 -11.81 6.90
N SER A 443 -20.90 -12.99 6.61
CA SER A 443 -21.56 -14.25 6.94
C SER A 443 -21.78 -14.40 8.45
N TYR A 444 -20.83 -13.97 9.28
CA TYR A 444 -21.01 -13.89 10.72
C TYR A 444 -22.19 -12.99 11.11
N ALA A 445 -22.23 -11.75 10.60
CA ALA A 445 -23.29 -10.80 10.94
C ALA A 445 -24.69 -11.30 10.48
N MET A 446 -24.77 -11.85 9.27
CA MET A 446 -25.98 -12.49 8.74
C MET A 446 -26.43 -13.67 9.58
N SER A 447 -25.50 -14.55 9.96
CA SER A 447 -25.77 -15.72 10.81
C SER A 447 -26.22 -15.33 12.21
N ALA A 448 -25.61 -14.30 12.80
CA ALA A 448 -26.01 -13.76 14.10
C ALA A 448 -27.43 -13.18 14.05
N TYR A 449 -27.76 -12.44 12.99
CA TYR A 449 -29.10 -11.88 12.80
C TYR A 449 -30.15 -12.98 12.59
N PHE A 450 -29.84 -13.98 11.75
CA PHE A 450 -30.70 -15.14 11.51
C PHE A 450 -30.94 -15.96 12.78
N SER A 451 -29.94 -16.07 13.66
CA SER A 451 -30.11 -16.78 14.94
C SER A 451 -31.09 -16.09 15.89
N LEU A 452 -31.20 -14.76 15.82
CA LEU A 452 -32.20 -13.98 16.56
C LEU A 452 -33.58 -13.99 15.88
N ASN A 453 -33.62 -14.30 14.57
CA ASN A 453 -34.81 -14.25 13.73
C ASN A 453 -34.87 -15.51 12.85
N PRO A 454 -35.20 -16.69 13.40
CA PRO A 454 -35.06 -17.99 12.72
C PRO A 454 -36.19 -18.26 11.71
N ILE A 455 -36.43 -17.31 10.81
CA ILE A 455 -37.35 -17.42 9.67
C ILE A 455 -36.54 -17.40 8.38
N ALA A 456 -36.91 -18.23 7.40
CA ALA A 456 -36.08 -18.42 6.21
C ALA A 456 -35.73 -17.12 5.47
N SER A 457 -36.66 -16.16 5.44
CA SER A 457 -36.47 -14.84 4.81
C SER A 457 -35.43 -13.96 5.51
N SER A 458 -35.13 -14.19 6.79
CA SER A 458 -34.12 -13.42 7.54
C SER A 458 -32.68 -13.73 7.10
N CYS A 459 -32.48 -14.78 6.32
CA CYS A 459 -31.19 -15.11 5.71
C CYS A 459 -31.11 -14.73 4.21
N ASP A 460 -32.14 -14.10 3.64
CA ASP A 460 -32.14 -13.81 2.20
C ASP A 460 -31.21 -12.64 1.82
N PHE A 461 -31.25 -11.55 2.60
CA PHE A 461 -30.47 -10.32 2.36
C PHE A 461 -30.55 -9.82 0.90
N GLY A 462 -31.78 -9.80 0.34
CA GLY A 462 -32.02 -9.38 -1.04
C GLY A 462 -31.43 -10.37 -2.05
N GLY A 463 -31.50 -11.67 -1.74
CA GLY A 463 -30.94 -12.75 -2.55
C GLY A 463 -29.41 -12.90 -2.48
N ASN A 464 -28.71 -12.17 -1.61
CA ASN A 464 -27.25 -12.22 -1.48
C ASN A 464 -26.74 -13.28 -0.50
N ALA A 465 -27.63 -13.87 0.29
CA ALA A 465 -27.26 -14.87 1.28
C ALA A 465 -28.11 -16.15 1.14
N THR A 466 -27.65 -17.22 1.79
CA THR A 466 -28.27 -18.53 1.75
C THR A 466 -28.13 -19.26 3.07
N ILE A 467 -29.18 -20.02 3.43
CA ILE A 467 -29.19 -20.85 4.62
C ILE A 467 -28.28 -22.05 4.36
N VAL A 468 -27.37 -22.30 5.31
CA VAL A 468 -26.47 -23.44 5.26
C VAL A 468 -27.24 -24.70 5.64
N GLN A 469 -27.36 -25.64 4.69
CA GLN A 469 -27.92 -26.95 4.96
C GLN A 469 -27.01 -27.70 5.92
N ASN A 470 -27.57 -28.26 7.00
CA ASN A 470 -26.83 -28.89 8.10
C ASN A 470 -25.87 -27.92 8.84
N GLY A 471 -26.14 -26.60 8.80
CA GLY A 471 -25.45 -25.63 9.65
C GLY A 471 -25.78 -25.81 11.14
N PRO A 472 -25.17 -25.02 12.03
CA PRO A 472 -25.46 -25.07 13.46
C PRO A 472 -26.96 -24.93 13.76
N ASN A 473 -27.50 -25.81 14.62
CA ASN A 473 -28.92 -25.81 14.96
C ASN A 473 -29.26 -24.73 16.00
N THR A 474 -28.29 -24.35 16.83
CA THR A 474 -28.46 -23.37 17.91
C THR A 474 -27.29 -22.39 17.95
N SER A 475 -27.49 -21.23 18.58
CA SER A 475 -26.41 -20.26 18.84
C SER A 475 -25.27 -20.85 19.67
N LYS A 476 -25.58 -21.86 20.51
CA LYS A 476 -24.57 -22.60 21.27
C LYS A 476 -23.71 -23.46 20.34
N ASP A 477 -24.31 -24.20 19.42
CA ASP A 477 -23.56 -25.03 18.47
C ASP A 477 -22.62 -24.15 17.60
N ALA A 478 -23.12 -23.00 17.16
CA ALA A 478 -22.32 -22.02 16.41
C ALA A 478 -21.13 -21.49 17.24
N SER A 479 -21.38 -21.15 18.51
CA SER A 479 -20.34 -20.65 19.42
C SER A 479 -19.31 -21.72 19.77
N ASP A 480 -19.73 -22.95 20.00
CA ASP A 480 -18.84 -24.09 20.29
C ASP A 480 -17.97 -24.42 19.07
N ALA A 481 -18.54 -24.41 17.87
CA ALA A 481 -17.79 -24.58 16.61
C ALA A 481 -16.77 -23.45 16.40
N ALA A 482 -17.17 -22.19 16.59
CA ALA A 482 -16.28 -21.04 16.49
C ALA A 482 -15.13 -21.12 17.51
N ALA A 483 -15.44 -21.44 18.77
CA ALA A 483 -14.45 -21.60 19.83
C ALA A 483 -13.45 -22.72 19.52
N SER A 484 -13.91 -23.86 18.97
CA SER A 484 -13.04 -24.95 18.55
C SER A 484 -12.10 -24.55 17.40
N CYS A 485 -12.54 -23.68 16.50
CA CYS A 485 -11.67 -23.14 15.45
C CYS A 485 -10.67 -22.12 16.00
N LEU A 486 -11.13 -21.18 16.82
CA LEU A 486 -10.28 -20.14 17.44
C LEU A 486 -9.19 -20.73 18.34
N ALA A 487 -9.46 -21.85 19.01
CA ALA A 487 -8.49 -22.57 19.84
C ALA A 487 -7.26 -23.10 19.05
N LYS A 488 -7.31 -23.08 17.70
CA LYS A 488 -6.16 -23.41 16.85
C LYS A 488 -5.18 -22.26 16.70
N GLN A 489 -5.58 -21.02 16.98
CA GLN A 489 -4.66 -19.89 16.99
C GLN A 489 -3.74 -19.96 18.22
N PRO A 490 -2.48 -19.52 18.09
CA PRO A 490 -1.62 -19.28 19.25
C PRO A 490 -2.26 -18.30 20.23
N ALA A 491 -2.07 -18.51 21.53
CA ALA A 491 -2.67 -17.68 22.58
C ALA A 491 -2.27 -16.20 22.51
N SER A 492 -1.10 -15.89 21.93
CA SER A 492 -0.64 -14.52 21.67
C SER A 492 -1.40 -13.82 20.53
N GLY A 493 -2.07 -14.58 19.66
CA GLY A 493 -2.61 -14.09 18.38
C GLY A 493 -1.55 -13.67 17.36
N VAL A 494 -0.25 -13.82 17.67
CA VAL A 494 0.87 -13.41 16.82
C VAL A 494 1.67 -14.64 16.42
N PHE A 495 1.87 -14.82 15.12
CA PHE A 495 2.63 -15.94 14.54
C PHE A 495 3.17 -15.56 13.16
N THR A 496 4.01 -16.43 12.59
CA THR A 496 4.54 -16.25 11.25
C THR A 496 3.50 -16.68 10.19
N PRO A 497 3.03 -15.78 9.31
CA PRO A 497 2.14 -16.16 8.23
C PRO A 497 2.73 -17.26 7.35
N SER A 498 1.85 -18.10 6.80
CA SER A 498 2.22 -19.11 5.80
C SER A 498 1.59 -18.76 4.46
N PRO A 499 2.21 -19.15 3.33
CA PRO A 499 1.64 -18.92 2.01
C PRO A 499 0.22 -19.51 1.93
N SER A 500 -0.70 -18.79 1.30
CA SER A 500 -2.04 -19.34 1.09
C SER A 500 -1.96 -20.52 0.14
N SER A 501 -2.60 -21.64 0.49
CA SER A 501 -2.64 -22.84 -0.36
C SER A 501 -3.60 -22.71 -1.56
N ALA A 502 -4.20 -21.52 -1.75
CA ALA A 502 -5.12 -21.25 -2.84
C ALA A 502 -4.32 -20.67 -4.02
N GLY A 503 -4.22 -21.43 -5.10
CA GLY A 503 -3.62 -20.96 -6.36
C GLY A 503 -4.33 -19.72 -6.90
N PRO A 504 -3.73 -19.02 -7.88
CA PRO A 504 -4.16 -17.68 -8.29
C PRO A 504 -5.61 -17.69 -8.75
N SER A 505 -6.51 -17.13 -7.93
CA SER A 505 -7.86 -16.77 -8.36
C SER A 505 -7.76 -15.49 -9.18
N SER A 506 -7.89 -15.64 -10.50
CA SER A 506 -7.90 -14.54 -11.46
C SER A 506 -9.01 -13.53 -11.13
N THR A 507 -8.65 -12.41 -10.51
CA THR A 507 -9.47 -11.21 -10.52
C THR A 507 -9.27 -10.50 -11.86
N GLY A 508 -10.34 -10.40 -12.65
CA GLY A 508 -10.27 -9.96 -14.03
C GLY A 508 -9.72 -8.54 -14.19
N SER A 509 -8.58 -8.44 -14.85
CA SER A 509 -8.06 -7.20 -15.41
C SER A 509 -8.62 -7.01 -16.84
N SER A 510 -9.40 -5.95 -17.04
CA SER A 510 -9.84 -5.53 -18.36
C SER A 510 -8.73 -4.74 -19.04
N SER A 511 -7.91 -5.40 -19.87
CA SER A 511 -6.99 -4.72 -20.77
C SER A 511 -7.72 -4.19 -22.02
N PRO A 512 -7.49 -2.94 -22.46
CA PRO A 512 -8.00 -2.46 -23.74
C PRO A 512 -7.09 -2.95 -24.86
N SER A 513 -7.55 -3.95 -25.62
CA SER A 513 -6.89 -4.36 -26.87
C SER A 513 -7.31 -3.45 -28.00
N GLY A 514 -6.31 -2.82 -28.63
CA GLY A 514 -6.44 -1.86 -29.72
C GLY A 514 -7.16 -2.38 -30.97
N ALA A 515 -7.77 -1.44 -31.66
CA ALA A 515 -8.57 -1.64 -32.86
C ALA A 515 -7.75 -2.11 -34.07
N SER A 516 -8.31 -3.06 -34.82
CA SER A 516 -8.09 -3.19 -36.25
C SER A 516 -9.41 -3.57 -36.93
N SER A 517 -9.79 -2.73 -37.88
CA SER A 517 -11.00 -2.74 -38.68
C SER A 517 -11.14 -3.92 -39.64
N ALA A 518 -12.33 -4.52 -39.72
CA ALA A 518 -12.88 -5.06 -40.96
C ALA A 518 -14.42 -5.10 -40.86
N ALA A 519 -15.08 -4.46 -41.81
CA ALA A 519 -16.54 -4.37 -41.90
C ALA A 519 -17.15 -5.66 -42.46
N ALA A 520 -18.26 -6.11 -41.87
CA ALA A 520 -19.33 -6.82 -42.59
C ALA A 520 -20.64 -6.74 -41.79
N GLN A 521 -21.70 -6.31 -42.48
CA GLN A 521 -23.08 -6.21 -41.99
C GLN A 521 -23.70 -7.58 -41.77
N SER A 522 -24.47 -7.75 -40.68
CA SER A 522 -25.79 -8.40 -40.74
C SER A 522 -26.60 -8.15 -39.46
N THR A 523 -27.86 -7.82 -39.70
CA THR A 523 -28.97 -7.49 -38.81
C THR A 523 -29.35 -8.60 -37.82
N GLY A 524 -29.71 -8.22 -36.59
CA GLY A 524 -30.38 -9.10 -35.63
C GLY A 524 -30.67 -8.40 -34.30
N ALA A 525 -31.86 -7.82 -34.18
CA ALA A 525 -32.32 -7.13 -32.98
C ALA A 525 -32.67 -8.13 -31.86
N ALA A 526 -32.16 -7.88 -30.65
CA ALA A 526 -32.73 -8.38 -29.40
C ALA A 526 -32.47 -7.34 -28.30
N THR A 527 -33.47 -6.50 -28.04
CA THR A 527 -33.53 -5.56 -26.93
C THR A 527 -33.77 -6.31 -25.62
N ALA A 528 -32.79 -6.32 -24.71
CA ALA A 528 -32.97 -6.69 -23.32
C ALA A 528 -32.92 -5.42 -22.47
N SER A 529 -34.08 -5.02 -21.96
CA SER A 529 -34.29 -3.84 -21.12
C SER A 529 -33.69 -4.06 -19.74
N ILE A 530 -32.70 -3.25 -19.36
CA ILE A 530 -32.16 -3.18 -18.00
C ILE A 530 -33.08 -2.28 -17.19
N GLN A 531 -33.85 -2.86 -16.26
CA GLN A 531 -34.60 -2.09 -15.27
C GLN A 531 -33.67 -1.62 -14.16
N HIS A 532 -33.44 -0.31 -14.12
CA HIS A 532 -32.84 0.38 -12.98
C HIS A 532 -33.78 0.30 -11.77
N LEU A 533 -33.35 -0.36 -10.70
CA LEU A 533 -33.99 -0.24 -9.39
C LEU A 533 -33.58 1.10 -8.76
N SER A 534 -34.51 2.04 -8.75
CA SER A 534 -34.43 3.31 -8.02
C SER A 534 -34.60 3.06 -6.51
N VAL A 535 -33.55 3.28 -5.73
CA VAL A 535 -33.64 3.39 -4.27
C VAL A 535 -34.21 4.78 -3.95
N GLY A 536 -35.52 4.86 -3.80
CA GLY A 536 -36.23 6.07 -3.40
C GLY A 536 -37.11 5.75 -2.20
N GLY A 537 -36.78 6.33 -1.05
CA GLY A 537 -37.68 6.38 0.11
C GLY A 537 -36.97 6.18 1.45
N LEU A 538 -36.44 7.27 2.00
CA LEU A 538 -36.55 7.66 3.43
C LEU A 538 -35.75 8.95 3.64
N ALA A 539 -36.35 10.07 3.23
CA ALA A 539 -35.96 11.40 3.68
C ALA A 539 -36.97 11.86 4.74
N GLY A 540 -36.48 12.28 5.90
CA GLY A 540 -37.32 12.97 6.88
C GLY A 540 -36.76 12.96 8.30
N LEU A 541 -35.83 13.87 8.60
CA LEU A 541 -35.92 14.84 9.71
C LEU A 541 -34.55 15.53 9.91
N MET A 542 -34.39 16.67 9.23
CA MET A 542 -33.34 17.64 9.52
C MET A 542 -33.71 18.44 10.78
N PHE A 543 -32.79 18.52 11.74
CA PHE A 543 -32.72 19.64 12.67
C PHE A 543 -31.61 20.59 12.22
N ALA A 544 -32.01 21.83 11.95
CA ALA A 544 -31.13 22.93 11.61
C ALA A 544 -30.40 23.43 12.86
N VAL A 545 -29.07 23.50 12.80
CA VAL A 545 -28.27 24.39 13.66
C VAL A 545 -27.39 25.22 12.73
N LEU A 546 -27.69 26.52 12.66
CA LEU A 546 -26.89 27.54 12.01
C LEU A 546 -25.62 27.78 12.83
N GLY A 547 -24.46 27.50 12.25
CA GLY A 547 -23.15 27.91 12.76
C GLY A 547 -22.34 28.52 11.63
N MET A 548 -22.30 29.85 11.58
CA MET A 548 -21.40 30.60 10.70
C MET A 548 -19.95 30.37 11.15
N GLY A 549 -19.13 29.79 10.28
CA GLY A 549 -17.69 29.68 10.46
C GLY A 549 -17.01 29.81 9.11
N ALA A 550 -16.28 30.91 8.92
CA ALA A 550 -15.56 31.21 7.68
C ALA A 550 -14.49 30.14 7.40
N GLY A 551 -14.61 29.48 6.24
CA GLY A 551 -13.62 28.52 5.76
C GLY A 551 -12.37 29.23 5.24
N ALA A 552 -11.25 29.05 5.94
CA ALA A 552 -9.94 29.16 5.33
C ALA A 552 -9.65 27.82 4.65
N ARG A 553 -9.55 27.84 3.31
CA ARG A 553 -9.00 26.74 2.52
C ARG A 553 -7.53 26.61 2.90
N ILE A 554 -7.17 25.56 3.61
CA ILE A 554 -5.80 25.09 3.67
C ILE A 554 -5.78 23.85 2.77
N VAL A 555 -5.39 24.11 1.53
CA VAL A 555 -4.84 23.11 0.61
C VAL A 555 -3.35 23.20 0.86
N LEU A 556 -2.79 22.18 1.51
CA LEU A 556 -1.38 21.85 1.47
C LEU A 556 -1.28 20.34 1.32
#